data_AF-A0A7X9H6F4-F1
#
_entry.id   AF-A0A7X9H6F4-F1
#
_cell.length_a   1.000
_cell.length_b   1.000
_cell.length_c   1.000
_cell.angle_alpha   90.00
_cell.angle_beta   90.00
_cell.angle_gamma   90.00
#
_symmetry.space_group_name_H-M   'P 1'
#
loop_
_entity.id
_entity.type
_entity.pdbx_description
1 polymer ?
#
loop_
_entity_poly.entity_id
_entity_poly.type
_entity_poly.pdbx_seq_one_letter_code
_entity_poly.pdbx_strand_id
1 'polypeptide(L)'
;MSEVDKMARLEALLFVAGDPLANADIATYLGVDANEAASLIEQLKRRYQRDPMSGLMVRQIEGATSLGTKPTCVDTLEAFYGKVRDLKLTDAAYETLAVIAYNAPATRAEIETVRGVNSDS
;
A
#
# COMPACT_ATOMS: atom_id res chain seq x y z
N MET A 1 29.73 11.86 11.01
CA MET A 1 28.65 11.04 10.42
C MET A 1 28.42 11.57 9.03
N SER A 2 28.53 10.72 8.01
CA SER A 2 28.47 11.10 6.58
C SER A 2 27.30 12.06 6.31
N GLU A 3 27.60 13.19 5.65
CA GLU A 3 26.66 14.21 5.13
C GLU A 3 25.79 13.62 4.01
N VAL A 4 25.04 12.57 4.31
CA VAL A 4 23.94 12.13 3.45
C VAL A 4 22.82 13.14 3.63
N ASP A 5 22.45 13.82 2.53
CA ASP A 5 21.34 14.78 2.46
C ASP A 5 20.07 14.18 3.11
N LYS A 6 19.33 14.99 3.88
CA LYS A 6 18.07 14.60 4.52
C LYS A 6 17.10 13.99 3.51
N MET A 7 17.08 14.48 2.27
CA MET A 7 16.28 13.88 1.20
C MET A 7 16.70 12.46 0.86
N ALA A 8 18.01 12.19 0.75
CA ALA A 8 18.51 10.85 0.46
C ALA A 8 18.25 9.87 1.61
N ARG A 9 18.28 10.35 2.87
CA ARG A 9 17.88 9.55 4.04
C ARG A 9 16.39 9.21 4.03
N LEU A 10 15.52 10.17 3.70
CA LEU A 10 14.10 9.93 3.56
C LEU A 10 13.80 8.90 2.47
N GLU A 11 14.43 9.05 1.30
CA GLU A 11 14.28 8.13 0.17
C GLU A 11 14.70 6.71 0.56
N ALA A 12 15.86 6.55 1.21
CA ALA A 12 16.32 5.26 1.71
C ALA A 12 15.38 4.67 2.78
N LEU A 13 14.87 5.50 3.70
CA LEU A 13 13.94 5.07 4.73
C LEU A 13 12.65 4.51 4.13
N LEU A 14 12.03 5.25 3.19
CA LEU A 14 10.80 4.82 2.54
C LEU A 14 11.00 3.60 1.64
N PHE A 15 12.19 3.44 1.03
CA PHE A 15 12.53 2.26 0.25
C PHE A 15 12.65 1.00 1.11
N VAL A 16 13.34 1.09 2.25
CA VAL A 16 13.52 -0.05 3.15
C VAL A 16 12.24 -0.40 3.91
N ALA A 17 11.41 0.60 4.23
CA ALA A 17 10.16 0.38 4.94
C ALA A 17 9.20 -0.55 4.18
N GLY A 18 9.13 -0.43 2.85
CA GLY A 18 8.26 -1.23 1.97
C GLY A 18 6.77 -0.88 2.10
N ASP A 19 6.27 -0.82 3.33
CA ASP A 19 4.90 -0.46 3.69
C ASP A 19 4.75 1.05 4.02
N PRO A 20 3.52 1.59 4.01
CA PRO A 20 3.25 2.96 4.46
C PRO A 20 3.74 3.23 5.88
N LEU A 21 4.63 4.22 6.01
CA LEU A 21 5.20 4.65 7.29
C LEU A 21 4.53 5.95 7.75
N ALA A 22 4.12 6.02 9.02
CA ALA A 22 3.47 7.22 9.54
C ALA A 22 4.40 8.44 9.45
N ASN A 23 3.86 9.61 9.11
CA ASN A 23 4.66 10.83 8.97
C ASN A 23 5.35 11.24 10.29
N ALA A 24 4.76 10.89 11.45
CA ALA A 24 5.37 11.10 12.76
C ALA A 24 6.61 10.22 12.98
N ASP A 25 6.56 8.97 12.52
CA ASP A 25 7.70 8.05 12.59
C ASP A 25 8.83 8.52 11.67
N ILE A 26 8.49 8.99 10.46
CA ILE A 26 9.45 9.61 9.53
C ILE A 26 10.18 10.78 10.20
N ALA A 27 9.46 11.67 10.88
CA ALA A 27 10.05 12.80 11.60
C ALA A 27 11.02 12.31 12.70
N THR A 28 10.61 11.29 13.45
CA THR A 28 11.40 10.69 14.52
C THR A 28 12.69 10.05 14.00
N TYR A 29 12.63 9.22 12.96
CA TYR A 29 13.81 8.55 12.40
C TYR A 29 14.76 9.50 11.66
N LEU A 30 14.25 10.58 11.08
CA LEU A 30 15.08 11.61 10.45
C LEU A 30 15.63 12.63 11.45
N GLY A 31 15.11 12.66 12.69
CA GLY A 31 15.51 13.62 13.71
C GLY A 31 15.11 15.06 13.36
N VAL A 32 13.93 15.22 12.74
CA VAL A 32 13.39 16.52 12.30
C VAL A 32 12.01 16.75 12.91
N ASP A 33 11.52 17.99 12.87
CA ASP A 33 10.15 18.28 13.28
C ASP A 33 9.12 17.84 12.22
N ALA A 34 7.84 17.80 12.61
CA ALA A 34 6.76 17.35 11.74
C ALA A 34 6.57 18.21 10.48
N ASN A 35 6.82 19.52 10.57
CA ASN A 35 6.70 20.42 9.42
C ASN A 35 7.86 20.23 8.45
N GLU A 36 9.08 20.05 8.97
CA GLU A 36 10.24 19.73 8.16
C GLU A 36 10.08 18.36 7.47
N ALA A 37 9.59 17.34 8.17
CA ALA A 37 9.29 16.03 7.57
C ALA A 37 8.25 16.15 6.45
N ALA A 38 7.15 16.88 6.67
CA ALA A 38 6.13 17.12 5.65
C ALA A 38 6.70 17.86 4.43
N SER A 39 7.57 18.85 4.65
CA SER A 39 8.26 19.57 3.60
C SER A 39 9.18 18.66 2.79
N LEU A 40 9.97 17.81 3.45
CA LEU A 40 10.86 16.85 2.79
C LEU A 40 10.08 15.83 1.95
N ILE A 41 8.97 15.30 2.47
CA ILE A 41 8.10 14.37 1.75
C ILE A 41 7.54 15.02 0.48
N GLU A 42 7.05 16.25 0.59
CA GLU A 42 6.49 16.98 -0.54
C GLU A 42 7.57 17.37 -1.57
N GLN A 43 8.79 17.68 -1.12
CA GLN A 43 9.93 17.88 -2.01
C GLN A 43 10.30 16.60 -2.77
N LEU A 44 10.37 15.46 -2.08
CA LEU A 44 10.66 14.16 -2.70
C LEU A 44 9.59 13.78 -3.73
N LYS A 45 8.32 13.99 -3.39
CA LYS A 45 7.19 13.80 -4.30
C LYS A 45 7.33 14.65 -5.56
N ARG A 46 7.62 15.95 -5.42
CA ARG A 46 7.84 16.83 -6.57
C ARG A 46 9.05 16.43 -7.42
N ARG A 47 10.13 15.97 -6.79
CA ARG A 47 11.32 15.46 -7.50
C ARG A 47 10.95 14.26 -8.39
N TYR A 48 10.26 13.26 -7.85
CA TYR A 48 9.82 12.11 -8.63
C TYR A 48 8.77 12.46 -9.70
N GLN A 49 7.88 13.41 -9.44
CA GLN A 49 6.91 13.87 -10.44
C GLN A 49 7.58 14.58 -11.63
N ARG A 50 8.63 15.38 -11.37
CA ARG A 50 9.33 16.15 -12.40
C ARG A 50 10.33 15.33 -13.21
N ASP A 51 10.82 14.23 -12.66
CA ASP A 51 11.77 13.35 -13.33
C ASP A 51 11.02 12.30 -14.19
N PRO A 52 10.98 12.45 -15.53
CA PRO A 52 10.33 11.48 -16.40
C PRO A 52 11.08 10.16 -16.49
N MET A 53 12.36 10.11 -16.10
CA MET A 53 13.17 8.89 -16.13
C MET A 53 13.00 8.03 -14.87
N SER A 54 12.45 8.59 -13.79
CA SER A 54 12.11 7.82 -12.59
C SER A 54 10.78 7.09 -12.76
N GLY A 55 10.78 5.78 -12.49
CA GLY A 55 9.56 4.96 -12.41
C GLY A 55 8.88 4.96 -11.04
N LEU A 56 9.43 5.70 -10.06
CA LEU A 56 8.93 5.73 -8.67
C LEU A 56 8.06 6.96 -8.42
N MET A 57 7.15 6.86 -7.46
CA MET A 57 6.34 7.96 -6.95
C MET A 57 6.13 7.84 -5.44
N VAL A 58 5.89 8.97 -4.79
CA VAL A 58 5.49 8.99 -3.37
C VAL A 58 3.97 8.86 -3.28
N ARG A 59 3.49 7.93 -2.46
CA ARG A 59 2.07 7.77 -2.11
C ARG A 59 1.83 8.19 -0.66
N GLN A 60 0.69 8.81 -0.42
CA GLN A 60 0.24 9.23 0.90
C GLN A 60 -1.17 8.70 1.14
N ILE A 61 -1.36 7.96 2.23
CA ILE A 61 -2.62 7.35 2.62
C ILE A 61 -2.77 7.55 4.12
N GLU A 62 -3.85 8.21 4.55
CA GLU A 62 -4.21 8.36 5.97
C GLU A 62 -3.09 8.88 6.89
N GLY A 63 -2.25 9.80 6.39
CA GLY A 63 -1.13 10.36 7.16
C GLY A 63 0.12 9.46 7.23
N ALA A 64 0.13 8.36 6.49
CA ALA A 64 1.31 7.55 6.21
C ALA A 64 1.83 7.78 4.78
N THR A 65 3.13 7.58 4.59
CA THR A 65 3.84 7.79 3.32
C THR A 65 4.58 6.52 2.92
N SER A 66 4.51 6.12 1.64
CA SER A 66 5.25 5.00 1.06
C SER A 66 5.77 5.34 -0.34
N LEU A 67 6.71 4.54 -0.84
CA LEU A 67 7.02 4.51 -2.26
C LEU A 67 6.02 3.64 -3.03
N GLY A 68 5.81 4.00 -4.29
CA GLY A 68 5.08 3.21 -5.26
C GLY A 68 5.69 3.38 -6.64
N THR A 69 5.19 2.62 -7.59
CA THR A 69 5.58 2.73 -9.00
C THR A 69 4.60 3.64 -9.74
N LYS A 70 5.11 4.39 -10.73
CA LYS A 70 4.28 5.24 -11.59
C LYS A 70 3.37 4.38 -12.47
N PRO A 71 2.15 4.86 -12.80
CA PRO A 71 1.24 4.18 -13.72
C PRO A 71 1.84 3.95 -15.11
N THR A 72 2.78 4.80 -15.54
CA THR A 72 3.49 4.66 -16.82
C THR A 72 4.34 3.39 -16.93
N CYS A 73 4.64 2.73 -15.80
CA CYS A 73 5.42 1.50 -15.75
C CYS A 73 4.55 0.24 -15.64
N VAL A 74 3.22 0.36 -15.69
CA VAL A 74 2.27 -0.76 -15.48
C VAL A 74 2.54 -1.91 -16.44
N ASP A 75 2.68 -1.65 -17.74
CA ASP A 75 2.88 -2.71 -18.75
C ASP A 75 4.12 -3.57 -18.45
N THR A 76 5.23 -2.94 -18.05
CA THR A 76 6.47 -3.64 -17.67
C THR A 76 6.29 -4.47 -16.40
N LEU A 77 5.56 -3.94 -15.41
CA LEU A 77 5.30 -4.62 -14.15
C LEU A 77 4.34 -5.80 -14.33
N GLU A 78 3.31 -5.66 -15.17
CA GLU A 78 2.40 -6.76 -15.54
C GLU A 78 3.13 -7.86 -16.31
N ALA A 79 4.09 -7.53 -17.17
CA ALA A 79 4.90 -8.53 -17.84
C ALA A 79 5.79 -9.33 -16.88
N PHE A 80 6.26 -8.70 -15.79
CA PHE A 80 7.13 -9.36 -14.80
C PHE A 80 6.34 -10.19 -13.77
N TYR A 81 5.28 -9.63 -13.18
CA TYR A 81 4.50 -10.29 -12.13
C TYR A 81 3.29 -11.08 -12.67
N GLY A 82 3.03 -11.00 -13.98
CA GLY A 82 1.74 -11.37 -14.56
C GLY A 82 0.69 -10.29 -14.30
N LYS A 83 -0.45 -10.37 -14.98
CA LYS A 83 -1.62 -9.56 -14.60
C LYS A 83 -2.02 -9.96 -13.18
N VAL A 84 -1.97 -9.00 -12.25
CA VAL A 84 -2.68 -9.12 -10.98
C VAL A 84 -4.13 -9.29 -11.37
N ARG A 85 -4.65 -10.52 -11.30
CA ARG A 85 -6.08 -10.74 -11.43
C ARG A 85 -6.69 -10.04 -10.23
N ASP A 86 -7.42 -8.96 -10.48
CA ASP A 86 -8.48 -8.54 -9.57
C ASP A 86 -9.42 -9.74 -9.44
N LEU A 87 -9.14 -10.60 -8.47
CA LEU A 87 -10.06 -11.63 -8.03
C LEU A 87 -11.18 -10.88 -7.31
N LYS A 88 -12.05 -10.24 -8.10
CA LYS A 88 -13.34 -9.79 -7.59
C LYS A 88 -14.02 -11.06 -7.09
N LEU A 89 -14.22 -11.12 -5.79
CA LEU A 89 -15.04 -12.16 -5.18
C LEU A 89 -16.43 -12.07 -5.84
N THR A 90 -16.98 -13.23 -6.18
CA THR A 90 -18.37 -13.30 -6.64
C THR A 90 -19.29 -12.86 -5.50
N ASP A 91 -20.51 -12.45 -5.82
CA ASP A 91 -21.51 -12.11 -4.80
C ASP A 91 -21.69 -13.27 -3.80
N ALA A 92 -21.65 -14.52 -4.29
CA ALA A 92 -21.69 -15.72 -3.47
C ALA A 92 -20.50 -15.87 -2.51
N ALA A 93 -19.29 -15.49 -2.94
CA ALA A 93 -18.11 -15.49 -2.09
C ALA A 93 -18.16 -14.36 -1.04
N TYR A 94 -18.71 -13.19 -1.40
CA TYR A 94 -18.95 -12.10 -0.45
C TYR A 94 -20.00 -12.45 0.62
N GLU A 95 -21.10 -13.09 0.23
CA GLU A 95 -22.11 -13.59 1.17
C GLU A 95 -21.51 -14.59 2.16
N THR A 96 -20.71 -15.53 1.67
CA THR A 96 -20.02 -16.53 2.49
C THR A 96 -19.07 -15.86 3.49
N LEU A 97 -18.30 -14.86 3.03
CA LEU A 97 -17.41 -14.08 3.89
C LEU A 97 -18.19 -13.33 4.98
N ALA A 98 -19.33 -12.73 4.65
CA ALA A 98 -20.19 -12.01 5.60
C ALA A 98 -20.76 -12.95 6.67
N VAL A 99 -21.22 -14.15 6.30
CA VAL A 99 -21.75 -15.14 7.26
C VAL A 99 -20.65 -15.57 8.24
N ILE A 100 -19.42 -15.81 7.77
CA ILE A 100 -18.28 -16.15 8.64
C ILE A 100 -17.96 -14.99 9.58
N ALA A 101 -17.85 -13.76 9.06
CA ALA A 101 -17.43 -12.60 9.85
C ALA A 101 -18.37 -12.30 11.02
N TYR A 102 -19.68 -12.52 10.84
CA TYR A 102 -20.68 -12.26 11.89
C TYR A 102 -20.96 -13.44 12.81
N ASN A 103 -20.73 -14.68 12.36
CA ASN A 103 -21.11 -15.89 13.10
C ASN A 103 -19.90 -16.75 13.52
N ALA A 104 -18.67 -16.24 13.42
CA ALA A 104 -17.48 -16.99 13.84
C ALA A 104 -17.52 -17.28 15.36
N PRO A 105 -17.24 -18.53 15.80
CA PRO A 105 -16.88 -19.69 14.98
C PRO A 105 -18.10 -20.37 14.32
N ALA A 106 -18.06 -20.56 13.00
CA ALA A 106 -19.12 -21.21 12.21
C ALA A 106 -18.58 -22.37 11.38
N THR A 107 -19.37 -23.43 11.24
CA THR A 107 -19.06 -24.61 10.42
C THR A 107 -19.59 -24.46 8.99
N ARG A 108 -19.01 -25.21 8.04
CA ARG A 108 -19.45 -25.20 6.64
C ARG A 108 -20.95 -25.50 6.48
N ALA A 109 -21.48 -26.45 7.24
CA ALA A 109 -22.89 -26.82 7.20
C ALA A 109 -23.81 -25.68 7.69
N GLU A 110 -23.39 -24.92 8.71
CA GLU A 110 -24.14 -23.76 9.20
C GLU A 110 -24.14 -22.62 8.19
N ILE A 111 -23.00 -22.39 7.51
CA ILE A 111 -22.88 -21.38 6.45
C ILE A 111 -23.80 -21.73 5.26
N GLU A 112 -23.81 -22.99 4.83
CA GLU A 112 -24.68 -23.47 3.75
C GLU A 112 -26.17 -23.38 4.15
N THR A 113 -26.49 -23.63 5.43
CA THR A 113 -27.87 -23.50 5.95
C THR A 113 -28.35 -22.05 5.96
N VAL A 114 -27.50 -21.10 6.33
CA VAL A 114 -27.83 -19.66 6.33
C VAL A 114 -27.95 -19.12 4.91
N ARG A 115 -27.13 -19.60 3.97
CA ARG A 115 -27.19 -19.16 2.56
C ARG A 115 -28.27 -19.86 1.74
N GLY A 116 -28.71 -21.05 2.16
CA GLY A 116 -29.69 -21.85 1.43
C GLY A 116 -29.20 -22.43 0.09
N VAL A 117 -27.89 -22.31 -0.20
CA VAL A 117 -27.23 -22.80 -1.43
C VAL A 117 -25.81 -23.31 -1.11
N ASN A 118 -25.28 -24.21 -1.93
CA ASN A 118 -23.93 -24.77 -1.76
C ASN A 118 -22.84 -23.69 -1.78
N SER A 119 -21.86 -23.80 -0.87
CA SER A 119 -20.78 -22.81 -0.69
C SER A 119 -19.60 -22.92 -1.69
N ASP A 120 -19.69 -23.79 -2.70
CA ASP A 120 -18.65 -24.01 -3.72
C ASP A 120 -18.96 -23.31 -5.08
N SER A 121 -20.00 -22.48 -5.15
CA SER A 121 -20.42 -21.77 -6.38
C SER A 121 -20.08 -20.28 -6.35
#